data_AF-A0A183C8N7-F1
#
_entry.id   AF-A0A183C8N7-F1
#
_cell.length_a   1.000
_cell.length_b   1.000
_cell.length_c   1.000
_cell.angle_alpha   90.00
_cell.angle_beta   90.00
_cell.angle_gamma   90.00
#
_symmetry.space_group_name_H-M   'P 1'
#
loop_
_entity.id
_entity.type
_entity.pdbx_description
1 polymer ?
#
loop_
_entity_poly.entity_id
_entity_poly.type
_entity_poly.pdbx_seq_one_letter_code
_entity_poly.pdbx_strand_id
1 'polypeptide(L)'
;MGNLIGAVIGGQEEDDNSKSAEELLRELWDLNHNDEAISIDWLAQMLGDVRECIRRGEYSDWHFFLRPSVTLVGVHQRKHPIFKWTAEDIKSWAKHLRQQRQARELPELLAVACRACMLANGYYPRDAQLLSILLMLSPSKAGRRGHLQQIATGEGKTAIVALFVVVKALRDRVKIDVVTSSDVLARRDAESLKAFYGHVWTNSGRLHRRPHFSLQGMLRC
;
A
#
# COMPACT_ATOMS: atom_id res chain seq x y z
N MET A 1 14.41 42.35 4.48
CA MET A 1 13.10 42.06 5.09
C MET A 1 12.40 41.08 4.18
N GLY A 2 12.01 39.93 4.73
CA GLY A 2 11.59 38.76 3.99
C GLY A 2 10.20 38.89 3.38
N ASN A 3 9.93 38.00 2.43
CA ASN A 3 8.58 37.50 2.19
C ASN A 3 8.67 35.99 1.97
N LEU A 4 8.31 35.27 3.03
CA LEU A 4 7.99 33.86 3.02
C LEU A 4 6.69 33.68 2.25
N ILE A 5 6.77 33.10 1.06
CA ILE A 5 5.59 32.55 0.39
C ILE A 5 5.27 31.26 1.15
N GLY A 6 4.30 31.34 2.05
CA GLY A 6 3.75 30.19 2.75
C GLY A 6 3.22 29.19 1.74
N ALA A 7 3.83 28.01 1.70
CA ALA A 7 3.27 26.86 1.01
C ALA A 7 1.95 26.49 1.69
N VAL A 8 0.85 26.84 1.05
CA VAL A 8 -0.48 26.32 1.36
C VAL A 8 -0.41 24.81 1.12
N ILE A 9 -0.29 24.04 2.20
CA ILE A 9 -0.51 22.60 2.17
C ILE A 9 -1.99 22.45 1.81
N GLY A 10 -2.24 22.05 0.56
CA GLY A 10 -3.58 21.73 0.09
C GLY A 10 -4.18 20.67 1.00
N GLY A 11 -5.18 21.08 1.77
CA GLY A 11 -6.12 20.15 2.36
C GLY A 11 -6.72 19.36 1.21
N GLN A 12 -6.59 18.03 1.28
CA GLN A 12 -7.46 17.18 0.50
C GLN A 12 -8.88 17.53 0.96
N GLU A 13 -9.75 17.96 0.04
CA GLU A 13 -11.18 17.88 0.25
C GLU A 13 -11.47 16.38 0.48
N GLU A 14 -11.50 15.97 1.74
CA GLU A 14 -12.11 14.71 2.14
C GLU A 14 -13.55 14.78 1.69
N ASP A 15 -13.92 13.87 0.79
CA ASP A 15 -15.29 13.62 0.40
C ASP A 15 -16.10 13.40 1.70
N ASP A 16 -16.94 14.37 2.05
CA ASP A 16 -17.67 14.56 3.33
C ASP A 16 -18.58 13.38 3.73
N ASN A 17 -18.56 12.30 2.94
CA ASN A 17 -19.33 11.08 3.10
C ASN A 17 -18.46 9.82 3.21
N SER A 18 -17.14 9.95 3.35
CA SER A 18 -16.25 8.80 3.54
C SER A 18 -16.19 8.36 5.00
N LYS A 19 -16.46 7.08 5.26
CA LYS A 19 -16.43 6.50 6.61
C LYS A 19 -15.03 6.62 7.22
N SER A 20 -14.97 6.91 8.51
CA SER A 20 -13.70 6.93 9.24
C SER A 20 -13.10 5.52 9.35
N ALA A 21 -11.79 5.45 9.65
CA ALA A 21 -11.14 4.17 9.93
C ALA A 21 -11.83 3.42 11.08
N GLU A 22 -12.24 4.14 12.13
CA GLU A 22 -12.89 3.57 13.31
C GLU A 22 -14.28 3.00 12.96
N GLU A 23 -15.05 3.69 12.13
CA GLU A 23 -16.34 3.20 11.64
C GLU A 23 -16.18 1.94 10.80
N LEU A 24 -15.21 1.93 9.88
CA LEU A 24 -14.92 0.76 9.03
C LEU A 24 -14.48 -0.45 9.86
N LEU A 25 -13.63 -0.24 10.88
CA LEU A 25 -13.18 -1.31 11.76
C LEU A 25 -14.32 -1.86 12.63
N ARG A 26 -15.25 -1.01 13.09
CA ARG A 26 -16.45 -1.45 13.82
C ARG A 26 -17.37 -2.28 12.93
N GLU A 27 -17.66 -1.83 11.72
CA GLU A 27 -18.49 -2.61 10.78
C GLU A 27 -17.84 -3.96 10.43
N LEU A 28 -16.51 -3.97 10.24
CA LEU A 28 -15.77 -5.22 10.02
C LEU A 28 -15.81 -6.12 11.24
N TRP A 29 -15.75 -5.57 12.46
CA TRP A 29 -15.86 -6.35 13.71
C TRP A 29 -17.17 -7.12 13.76
N ASP A 30 -18.29 -6.45 13.48
CA ASP A 30 -19.62 -7.04 13.49
C ASP A 30 -19.75 -8.14 12.41
N LEU A 31 -19.26 -7.88 11.19
CA LEU A 31 -19.30 -8.86 10.09
C LEU A 31 -18.36 -10.06 10.33
N ASN A 32 -17.27 -9.86 11.04
CA ASN A 32 -16.26 -10.87 11.35
C ASN A 32 -16.61 -11.72 12.59
N HIS A 33 -17.85 -11.63 13.09
CA HIS A 33 -18.37 -12.43 14.21
C HIS A 33 -17.44 -12.39 15.44
N ASN A 34 -16.96 -11.20 15.82
CA ASN A 34 -16.01 -10.99 16.92
C ASN A 34 -14.66 -11.68 16.72
N ASP A 35 -13.93 -11.31 15.67
CA ASP A 35 -12.52 -11.66 15.47
C ASP A 35 -12.19 -13.12 15.06
N GLU A 36 -13.20 -13.88 14.61
CA GLU A 36 -13.05 -15.30 14.29
C GLU A 36 -12.11 -15.53 13.08
N ALA A 37 -12.29 -14.76 11.99
CA ALA A 37 -11.50 -14.98 10.77
C ALA A 37 -10.22 -14.14 10.73
N ILE A 38 -10.27 -12.91 11.24
CA ILE A 38 -9.21 -11.89 11.17
C ILE A 38 -9.18 -11.12 12.49
N SER A 39 -8.03 -10.58 12.91
CA SER A 39 -7.98 -9.71 14.09
C SER A 39 -8.18 -8.24 13.71
N ILE A 40 -9.20 -7.59 14.25
CA ILE A 40 -9.46 -6.17 14.05
C ILE A 40 -8.38 -5.31 14.72
N ASP A 41 -7.92 -5.70 15.91
CA ASP A 41 -6.80 -5.01 16.60
C ASP A 41 -5.53 -5.02 15.74
N TRP A 42 -5.24 -6.14 15.08
CA TRP A 42 -4.11 -6.23 14.15
C TRP A 42 -4.28 -5.30 12.94
N LEU A 43 -5.50 -5.19 12.38
CA LEU A 43 -5.77 -4.26 11.26
C LEU A 43 -5.61 -2.81 11.69
N ALA A 44 -6.13 -2.44 12.86
CA ALA A 44 -6.00 -1.11 13.43
C ALA A 44 -4.51 -0.75 13.65
N GLN A 45 -3.74 -1.67 14.25
CA GLN A 45 -2.31 -1.49 14.46
C GLN A 45 -1.55 -1.29 13.14
N MET A 46 -1.80 -2.17 12.15
CA MET A 46 -1.15 -2.06 10.84
C MET A 46 -1.49 -0.75 10.12
N LEU A 47 -2.73 -0.30 10.19
CA LEU A 47 -3.13 0.99 9.61
C LEU A 47 -2.39 2.16 10.28
N GLY A 48 -2.28 2.13 11.61
CA GLY A 48 -1.48 3.09 12.38
C GLY A 48 0.00 3.09 11.98
N ASP A 49 0.61 1.91 11.91
CA ASP A 49 2.02 1.75 11.56
C ASP A 49 2.33 2.22 10.13
N VAL A 50 1.41 2.04 9.18
CA VAL A 50 1.54 2.54 7.81
C VAL A 50 1.53 4.05 7.79
N ARG A 51 0.56 4.68 8.48
CA ARG A 51 0.46 6.15 8.60
C ARG A 51 1.72 6.72 9.25
N GLU A 52 2.23 6.05 10.27
CA GLU A 52 3.48 6.42 10.92
C GLU A 52 4.65 6.30 9.94
N CYS A 53 4.79 5.18 9.23
CA CYS A 53 5.85 5.03 8.22
C CYS A 53 5.85 6.14 7.16
N ILE A 54 4.66 6.61 6.76
CA ILE A 54 4.53 7.73 5.82
C ILE A 54 5.06 9.04 6.45
N ARG A 55 4.64 9.36 7.68
CA ARG A 55 4.94 10.65 8.36
C ARG A 55 6.30 10.73 9.01
N ARG A 56 6.87 9.59 9.46
CA ARG A 56 8.02 9.52 10.37
C ARG A 56 9.22 10.28 9.82
N GLY A 57 9.42 11.49 10.34
CA GLY A 57 10.41 12.45 9.87
C GLY A 57 10.25 13.88 10.36
N GLU A 58 9.13 14.22 10.99
CA GLU A 58 8.98 15.41 11.82
C GLU A 58 8.21 15.01 13.09
N TYR A 59 8.82 15.33 14.23
CA TYR A 59 8.29 15.24 15.60
C TYR A 59 8.21 13.88 16.32
N SER A 60 9.06 13.81 17.34
CA SER A 60 8.84 13.15 18.63
C SER A 60 7.52 13.59 19.26
N ASP A 61 6.65 12.62 19.54
CA ASP A 61 5.82 12.49 20.75
C ASP A 61 4.43 11.93 20.40
N TRP A 62 4.29 10.60 20.55
CA TRP A 62 3.02 9.90 20.79
C TRP A 62 3.33 8.69 21.67
N HIS A 63 3.70 8.94 22.92
CA HIS A 63 3.31 8.01 23.97
C HIS A 63 1.78 8.08 24.13
N PHE A 64 1.07 6.96 23.93
CA PHE A 64 0.12 6.34 24.90
C PHE A 64 -0.94 5.42 24.22
N PHE A 65 -0.68 4.10 24.14
CA PHE A 65 -1.44 3.00 24.78
C PHE A 65 -0.99 1.63 24.20
N LEU A 66 -0.35 0.80 25.05
CA LEU A 66 -0.09 -0.66 24.93
C LEU A 66 0.72 -1.11 23.69
N ARG A 67 1.99 -1.51 23.72
CA ARG A 67 2.83 -2.19 24.72
C ARG A 67 4.31 -2.11 24.28
N PRO A 68 5.25 -2.55 25.14
CA PRO A 68 6.68 -2.63 24.87
C PRO A 68 7.04 -3.88 24.03
N SER A 69 8.18 -3.78 23.34
CA SER A 69 8.92 -4.85 22.66
C SER A 69 8.46 -5.23 21.25
N VAL A 70 8.41 -4.27 20.33
CA VAL A 70 8.91 -4.53 18.97
C VAL A 70 10.23 -3.80 18.84
N THR A 71 11.33 -4.52 19.09
CA THR A 71 12.62 -4.10 18.57
C THR A 71 12.44 -4.03 17.06
N LEU A 72 12.32 -2.83 16.49
CA LEU A 72 12.40 -2.62 15.05
C LEU A 72 13.82 -3.02 14.62
N VAL A 73 14.06 -4.32 14.46
CA VAL A 73 15.31 -4.86 13.97
C VAL A 73 15.36 -4.50 12.49
N GLY A 74 16.16 -3.46 12.18
CA GLY A 74 16.37 -3.02 10.80
C GLY A 74 16.08 -1.55 10.55
N VAL A 75 16.32 -0.66 11.52
CA VAL A 75 16.42 0.79 11.27
C VAL A 75 17.68 1.05 10.44
N HIS A 76 17.61 0.85 9.13
CA HIS A 76 18.47 1.60 8.22
C HIS A 76 18.07 3.06 8.37
N GLN A 77 19.02 3.91 8.76
CA GLN A 77 18.81 5.35 8.93
C GLN A 77 18.21 5.93 7.64
N ARG A 78 16.91 6.19 7.65
CA ARG A 78 16.21 6.86 6.55
C ARG A 78 16.61 8.33 6.63
N LYS A 79 17.09 8.90 5.51
CA LYS A 79 17.52 10.32 5.47
C LYS A 79 16.37 11.30 5.71
N HIS A 80 15.14 10.93 5.32
CA HIS A 80 13.93 11.75 5.43
C HIS A 80 12.66 10.87 5.39
N PRO A 81 11.50 11.39 5.85
CA PRO A 81 10.23 10.66 5.86
C PRO A 81 9.80 10.17 4.48
N ILE A 82 9.03 9.08 4.42
CA ILE A 82 8.53 8.49 3.16
C ILE A 82 7.67 9.49 2.39
N PHE A 83 6.90 10.35 3.06
CA PHE A 83 6.12 11.37 2.36
C PHE A 83 6.97 12.36 1.55
N LYS A 84 8.26 12.51 1.87
CA LYS A 84 9.22 13.36 1.12
C LYS A 84 9.96 12.61 0.01
N TRP A 85 9.78 11.29 -0.12
CA TRP A 85 10.51 10.49 -1.10
C TRP A 85 10.15 10.89 -2.53
N THR A 86 11.17 10.95 -3.38
CA THR A 86 11.07 11.11 -4.83
C THR A 86 10.85 9.75 -5.50
N ALA A 87 10.56 9.76 -6.81
CA ALA A 87 10.50 8.54 -7.60
C ALA A 87 11.83 7.77 -7.56
N GLU A 88 12.95 8.49 -7.53
CA GLU A 88 14.31 7.93 -7.51
C GLU A 88 14.61 7.25 -6.17
N ASP A 89 14.15 7.82 -5.05
CA ASP A 89 14.27 7.20 -3.73
C ASP A 89 13.53 5.86 -3.68
N ILE A 90 12.30 5.81 -4.20
CA ILE A 90 11.50 4.57 -4.26
C ILE A 90 12.18 3.52 -5.15
N LYS A 91 12.66 3.92 -6.33
CA LYS A 91 13.39 3.00 -7.25
C LYS A 91 14.64 2.44 -6.59
N SER A 92 15.42 3.29 -5.92
CA SER A 92 16.63 2.91 -5.21
C SER A 92 16.31 1.93 -4.07
N TRP A 93 15.34 2.27 -3.21
CA TRP A 93 14.87 1.42 -2.12
C TRP A 93 14.39 0.05 -2.63
N ALA A 94 13.57 0.02 -3.69
CA ALA A 94 13.06 -1.22 -4.26
C ALA A 94 14.19 -2.07 -4.88
N LYS A 95 15.21 -1.43 -5.48
CA LYS A 95 16.40 -2.12 -5.99
C LYS A 95 17.20 -2.74 -4.85
N HIS A 96 17.46 -2.00 -3.78
CA HIS A 96 18.17 -2.51 -2.60
C HIS A 96 17.42 -3.68 -1.95
N LEU A 97 16.09 -3.56 -1.79
CA LEU A 97 15.25 -4.61 -1.23
C LEU A 97 15.38 -5.94 -2.00
N ARG A 98 15.36 -5.86 -3.34
CA ARG A 98 15.52 -7.04 -4.21
C ARG A 98 16.93 -7.64 -4.13
N GLN A 99 17.97 -6.81 -4.08
CA GLN A 99 19.37 -7.25 -4.07
C GLN A 99 19.79 -7.88 -2.74
N GLN A 100 19.44 -7.23 -1.62
CA GLN A 100 19.93 -7.63 -0.30
C GLN A 100 19.19 -8.82 0.29
N ARG A 101 18.13 -9.30 -0.38
CA ARG A 101 17.23 -10.37 0.10
C ARG A 101 16.73 -10.17 1.54
N GLN A 102 16.73 -8.94 2.04
CA GLN A 102 16.19 -8.62 3.36
C GLN A 102 14.66 -8.69 3.34
N ALA A 103 14.06 -9.17 4.43
CA ALA A 103 12.64 -8.98 4.67
C ALA A 103 12.41 -7.52 5.13
N ARG A 104 11.27 -6.95 4.75
CA ARG A 104 10.80 -5.65 5.24
C ARG A 104 9.43 -5.85 5.85
N GLU A 105 9.16 -5.06 6.88
CA GLU A 105 7.87 -5.05 7.56
C GLU A 105 6.77 -4.57 6.61
N LEU A 106 5.60 -5.20 6.72
CA LEU A 106 4.44 -4.90 5.88
C LEU A 106 4.06 -3.40 5.89
N PRO A 107 4.06 -2.69 7.04
CA PRO A 107 3.78 -1.26 7.07
C PRO A 107 4.72 -0.42 6.22
N GLU A 108 6.02 -0.73 6.19
CA GLU A 108 6.99 0.00 5.36
C GLU A 108 6.72 -0.24 3.88
N LEU A 109 6.49 -1.50 3.49
CA LEU A 109 6.19 -1.86 2.10
C LEU A 109 4.95 -1.12 1.59
N LEU A 110 3.88 -1.09 2.40
CA LEU A 110 2.63 -0.43 2.04
C LEU A 110 2.78 1.09 2.05
N ALA A 111 3.51 1.68 2.99
CA ALA A 111 3.80 3.12 3.00
C ALA A 111 4.56 3.58 1.75
N VAL A 112 5.55 2.81 1.28
CA VAL A 112 6.25 3.09 0.02
C VAL A 112 5.32 2.97 -1.19
N ALA A 113 4.43 1.97 -1.21
CA ALA A 113 3.42 1.84 -2.26
C ALA A 113 2.41 3.00 -2.25
N CYS A 114 1.97 3.46 -1.08
CA CYS A 114 1.13 4.65 -0.92
C CYS A 114 1.82 5.90 -1.46
N ARG A 115 3.12 6.07 -1.19
CA ARG A 115 3.89 7.19 -1.73
C ARG A 115 4.04 7.10 -3.26
N ALA A 116 4.26 5.91 -3.81
CA ALA A 116 4.27 5.70 -5.26
C ALA A 116 2.90 6.05 -5.89
N CYS A 117 1.79 5.72 -5.21
CA CYS A 117 0.44 6.10 -5.64
C CYS A 117 0.26 7.62 -5.66
N MET A 118 0.71 8.31 -4.60
CA MET A 118 0.67 9.77 -4.53
C MET A 118 1.46 10.42 -5.68
N LEU A 119 2.65 9.92 -5.99
CA LEU A 119 3.47 10.46 -7.07
C LEU A 119 2.89 10.20 -8.47
N ALA A 120 2.24 9.06 -8.68
CA ALA A 120 1.68 8.68 -9.98
C ALA A 120 0.28 9.27 -10.23
N ASN A 121 -0.55 9.33 -9.19
CA ASN A 121 -1.99 9.60 -9.32
C ASN A 121 -2.43 10.88 -8.60
N GLY A 122 -1.56 11.50 -7.80
CA GLY A 122 -1.86 12.74 -7.08
C GLY A 122 -2.67 12.58 -5.80
N TYR A 123 -2.90 11.34 -5.32
CA TYR A 123 -3.62 11.08 -4.07
C TYR A 123 -3.02 9.92 -3.27
N TYR A 124 -3.20 9.97 -1.95
CA TYR A 124 -2.98 8.83 -1.06
C TYR A 124 -4.22 7.93 -1.01
N PRO A 125 -4.07 6.59 -0.93
CA PRO A 125 -5.20 5.68 -0.79
C PRO A 125 -6.00 5.96 0.49
N ARG A 126 -7.32 5.85 0.41
CA ARG A 126 -8.24 6.01 1.55
C ARG A 126 -8.11 4.83 2.52
N ASP A 127 -8.50 5.02 3.78
CA ASP A 127 -8.42 3.96 4.79
C ASP A 127 -9.16 2.69 4.39
N ALA A 128 -10.35 2.80 3.79
CA ALA A 128 -11.08 1.65 3.24
C ALA A 128 -10.25 0.84 2.24
N GLN A 129 -9.46 1.51 1.40
CA GLN A 129 -8.57 0.87 0.42
C GLN A 129 -7.38 0.21 1.12
N LEU A 130 -6.79 0.86 2.13
CA LEU A 130 -5.70 0.30 2.92
C LEU A 130 -6.15 -0.92 3.72
N LEU A 131 -7.30 -0.85 4.39
CA LEU A 131 -7.91 -1.97 5.11
C LEU A 131 -8.22 -3.13 4.16
N SER A 132 -8.78 -2.84 2.98
CA SER A 132 -8.98 -3.85 1.93
C SER A 132 -7.67 -4.57 1.56
N ILE A 133 -6.57 -3.84 1.37
CA ILE A 133 -5.25 -4.42 1.08
C ILE A 133 -4.72 -5.24 2.25
N LEU A 134 -4.81 -4.72 3.48
CA LEU A 134 -4.36 -5.41 4.69
C LEU A 134 -5.14 -6.71 4.92
N LEU A 135 -6.45 -6.70 4.68
CA LEU A 135 -7.29 -7.90 4.70
C LEU A 135 -6.78 -8.94 3.69
N MET A 136 -6.50 -8.56 2.44
CA MET A 136 -5.97 -9.51 1.43
C MET A 136 -4.58 -10.05 1.79
N LEU A 137 -3.77 -9.29 2.53
CA LEU A 137 -2.42 -9.65 2.94
C LEU A 137 -2.35 -10.36 4.29
N SER A 138 -3.48 -10.41 5.02
CA SER A 138 -3.60 -10.98 6.34
C SER A 138 -3.45 -12.50 6.29
N PRO A 139 -2.76 -13.10 7.27
CA PRO A 139 -2.80 -14.54 7.44
C PRO A 139 -4.20 -14.96 7.93
N SER A 140 -4.88 -15.84 7.19
CA SER A 140 -6.18 -16.36 7.64
C SER A 140 -5.99 -17.25 8.88
N LYS A 141 -6.71 -16.93 9.97
CA LYS A 141 -6.74 -17.77 11.18
C LYS A 141 -7.35 -19.16 10.91
N ALA A 142 -8.27 -19.24 9.95
CA ALA A 142 -9.03 -20.45 9.63
C ALA A 142 -8.35 -21.41 8.63
N GLY A 143 -7.06 -21.20 8.31
CA GLY A 143 -6.34 -22.01 7.32
C GLY A 143 -6.86 -21.86 5.87
N ARG A 144 -7.82 -20.96 5.63
CA ARG A 144 -8.37 -20.65 4.30
C ARG A 144 -7.40 -19.77 3.53
N ARG A 145 -7.26 -20.00 2.23
CA ARG A 145 -6.34 -19.24 1.37
C ARG A 145 -7.12 -18.17 0.60
N GLY A 146 -6.73 -16.91 0.79
CA GLY A 146 -7.28 -15.77 0.06
C GLY A 146 -8.58 -15.22 0.64
N HIS A 147 -8.89 -13.98 0.26
CA HIS A 147 -10.11 -13.27 0.65
C HIS A 147 -10.87 -12.83 -0.60
N LEU A 148 -12.18 -13.06 -0.62
CA LEU A 148 -13.08 -12.44 -1.60
C LEU A 148 -13.63 -11.16 -0.99
N GLN A 149 -13.48 -10.04 -1.70
CA GLN A 149 -13.94 -8.74 -1.21
C GLN A 149 -14.95 -8.13 -2.19
N GLN A 150 -16.08 -7.68 -1.64
CA GLN A 150 -17.06 -6.91 -2.37
C GLN A 150 -16.75 -5.43 -2.21
N ILE A 151 -16.21 -4.84 -3.26
CA ILE A 151 -15.90 -3.41 -3.32
C ILE A 151 -16.85 -2.76 -4.31
N ALA A 152 -17.56 -1.71 -3.89
CA ALA A 152 -18.50 -0.99 -4.74
C ALA A 152 -17.81 -0.29 -5.93
N THR A 153 -18.57 0.05 -6.96
CA THR A 153 -18.03 0.83 -8.10
C THR A 153 -17.76 2.26 -7.64
N GLY A 154 -16.68 2.86 -8.14
CA GLY A 154 -16.21 4.17 -7.65
C GLY A 154 -15.22 4.09 -6.50
N GLU A 155 -15.19 2.99 -5.73
CA GLU A 155 -14.31 2.87 -4.55
C GLU A 155 -12.81 2.70 -4.85
N GLY A 156 -12.42 2.67 -6.13
CA GLY A 156 -11.03 2.54 -6.54
C GLY A 156 -10.48 1.11 -6.51
N LYS A 157 -11.29 0.12 -6.92
CA LYS A 157 -10.89 -1.30 -7.08
C LYS A 157 -9.54 -1.46 -7.78
N THR A 158 -9.30 -0.72 -8.86
CA THR A 158 -8.05 -0.77 -9.62
C THR A 158 -6.85 -0.33 -8.78
N ALA A 159 -6.99 0.72 -7.96
CA ALA A 159 -5.92 1.16 -7.06
C ALA A 159 -5.64 0.12 -5.97
N ILE A 160 -6.69 -0.42 -5.33
CA ILE A 160 -6.58 -1.50 -4.32
C ILE A 160 -5.75 -2.67 -4.87
N VAL A 161 -6.11 -3.19 -6.04
CA VAL A 161 -5.40 -4.30 -6.68
C VAL A 161 -3.97 -3.92 -7.03
N ALA A 162 -3.74 -2.71 -7.56
CA ALA A 162 -2.41 -2.26 -7.92
C ALA A 162 -1.46 -2.21 -6.72
N LEU A 163 -1.87 -1.59 -5.60
CA LEU A 163 -1.07 -1.53 -4.38
C LEU A 163 -0.85 -2.93 -3.78
N PHE A 164 -1.89 -3.77 -3.74
CA PHE A 164 -1.78 -5.15 -3.29
C PHE A 164 -0.71 -5.91 -4.09
N VAL A 165 -0.74 -5.81 -5.42
CA VAL A 165 0.24 -6.44 -6.31
C VAL A 165 1.64 -5.97 -5.97
N VAL A 166 1.84 -4.67 -5.74
CA VAL A 166 3.17 -4.14 -5.40
C VAL A 166 3.69 -4.74 -4.10
N VAL A 167 2.88 -4.63 -3.05
CA VAL A 167 3.29 -5.07 -1.71
C VAL A 167 3.51 -6.57 -1.68
N LYS A 168 2.58 -7.37 -2.23
CA LYS A 168 2.68 -8.83 -2.27
C LYS A 168 3.88 -9.30 -3.10
N ALA A 169 4.16 -8.67 -4.25
CA ALA A 169 5.29 -9.04 -5.08
C ALA A 169 6.63 -8.73 -4.40
N LEU A 170 6.74 -7.61 -3.69
CA LEU A 170 7.95 -7.23 -2.95
C LEU A 170 8.14 -8.09 -1.69
N ARG A 171 7.08 -8.29 -0.90
CA ARG A 171 7.09 -9.07 0.35
C ARG A 171 7.44 -10.53 0.08
N ASP A 172 6.70 -11.15 -0.85
CA ASP A 172 6.71 -12.60 -1.02
C ASP A 172 7.57 -13.05 -2.22
N ARG A 173 8.11 -12.10 -2.99
CA ARG A 173 8.99 -12.35 -4.16
C ARG A 173 8.36 -13.26 -5.21
N VAL A 174 7.05 -13.13 -5.37
CA VAL A 174 6.25 -13.92 -6.32
C VAL A 174 5.80 -13.06 -7.49
N LYS A 175 5.57 -13.74 -8.63
CA LYS A 175 4.82 -13.16 -9.74
C LYS A 175 3.34 -13.15 -9.38
N ILE A 176 2.63 -12.13 -9.83
CA ILE A 176 1.21 -11.97 -9.60
C ILE A 176 0.55 -11.71 -10.95
N ASP A 177 -0.48 -12.48 -11.24
CA ASP A 177 -1.32 -12.32 -12.42
C ASP A 177 -2.61 -11.62 -12.01
N VAL A 178 -2.94 -10.52 -12.69
CA VAL A 178 -4.21 -9.81 -12.51
C VAL A 178 -5.12 -10.21 -13.66
N VAL A 179 -6.27 -10.77 -13.32
CA VAL A 179 -7.26 -11.23 -14.29
C VAL A 179 -8.45 -10.29 -14.26
N THR A 180 -8.86 -9.80 -15.43
CA THR A 180 -10.05 -8.96 -15.61
C THR A 180 -11.04 -9.69 -16.53
N SER A 181 -12.28 -9.20 -16.60
CA SER A 181 -13.33 -9.82 -17.41
C SER A 181 -13.17 -9.63 -18.93
N SER A 182 -12.27 -8.73 -19.37
CA SER A 182 -12.03 -8.51 -20.80
C SER A 182 -10.65 -7.91 -21.09
N ASP A 183 -10.14 -8.16 -22.29
CA ASP A 183 -8.88 -7.61 -22.80
C ASP A 183 -8.87 -6.08 -22.81
N VAL A 184 -10.01 -5.46 -23.08
CA VAL A 184 -10.15 -3.99 -23.10
C VAL A 184 -9.88 -3.42 -21.72
N LEU A 185 -10.49 -4.00 -20.67
CA LEU A 185 -10.25 -3.58 -19.29
C LEU A 185 -8.81 -3.87 -18.85
N ALA A 186 -8.26 -5.03 -19.22
CA ALA A 186 -6.87 -5.36 -18.91
C ALA A 186 -5.89 -4.34 -19.50
N ARG A 187 -6.06 -3.95 -20.77
CA ARG A 187 -5.18 -2.96 -21.44
C ARG A 187 -5.31 -1.58 -20.82
N ARG A 188 -6.54 -1.12 -20.62
CA ARG A 188 -6.81 0.18 -19.99
C ARG A 188 -6.15 0.29 -18.62
N ASP A 189 -6.35 -0.72 -17.77
CA ASP A 189 -5.80 -0.69 -16.41
C ASP A 189 -4.26 -0.77 -16.46
N ALA A 190 -3.70 -1.62 -17.32
CA ALA A 190 -2.25 -1.72 -17.50
C ALA A 190 -1.60 -0.41 -17.99
N GLU A 191 -2.25 0.30 -18.92
CA GLU A 191 -1.80 1.60 -19.41
C GLU A 191 -1.88 2.66 -18.31
N SER A 192 -3.01 2.72 -17.58
CA SER A 192 -3.21 3.69 -16.49
C SER A 192 -2.23 3.50 -15.33
N LEU A 193 -1.85 2.26 -15.02
CA LEU A 193 -0.96 1.93 -13.90
C LEU A 193 0.53 1.97 -14.27
N LYS A 194 0.87 2.31 -15.52
CA LYS A 194 2.25 2.29 -16.01
C LYS A 194 3.17 3.22 -15.21
N ALA A 195 2.69 4.43 -14.90
CA ALA A 195 3.45 5.41 -14.11
C ALA A 195 3.68 4.88 -12.68
N PHE A 196 2.62 4.39 -12.04
CA PHE A 196 2.66 3.82 -10.70
C PHE A 196 3.66 2.66 -10.58
N TYR A 197 3.58 1.66 -11.46
CA TYR A 197 4.54 0.55 -11.47
C TYR A 197 5.96 1.02 -11.81
N GLY A 198 6.11 2.07 -12.63
CA GLY A 198 7.39 2.66 -13.00
C GLY A 198 8.16 3.30 -11.84
N HIS A 199 7.49 3.70 -10.76
CA HIS A 199 8.16 4.17 -9.55
C HIS A 199 8.86 3.05 -8.77
N VAL A 200 8.39 1.81 -8.91
CA VAL A 200 8.91 0.65 -8.15
C VAL A 200 9.81 -0.23 -9.01
N TRP A 201 9.53 -0.33 -10.31
CA TRP A 201 10.29 -1.12 -11.27
C TRP A 201 10.89 -0.29 -12.40
N THR A 202 12.19 -0.47 -12.62
CA THR A 202 12.97 0.26 -13.63
C THR A 202 12.78 -0.28 -15.06
N ASN A 203 12.26 -1.50 -15.21
CA ASN A 203 11.84 -2.03 -16.49
C ASN A 203 10.31 -2.12 -16.48
N SER A 204 9.67 -1.24 -17.24
CA SER A 204 8.24 -1.30 -17.50
C SER A 204 7.87 -2.72 -17.94
N GLY A 205 6.98 -3.37 -17.19
CA GLY A 205 6.55 -4.73 -17.46
C GLY A 205 6.14 -4.88 -18.94
N ARG A 206 6.67 -5.89 -19.63
CA ARG A 206 6.14 -6.25 -20.95
C ARG A 206 4.74 -6.80 -20.75
N LEU A 207 3.71 -6.07 -21.23
CA LEU A 207 2.40 -6.66 -21.49
C LEU A 207 2.61 -7.83 -22.46
N HIS A 208 2.44 -9.07 -21.98
CA HIS A 208 2.30 -10.19 -22.89
C HIS A 208 0.91 -10.11 -23.53
N ARG A 209 0.83 -10.28 -24.85
CA ARG A 209 -0.42 -10.38 -25.63
C ARG A 209 -1.15 -11.71 -25.36
N ARG A 210 -1.49 -11.98 -24.11
CA ARG A 210 -2.46 -13.01 -23.73
C ARG A 210 -3.52 -12.32 -22.87
N PRO A 211 -4.76 -12.83 -22.78
CA PRO A 211 -5.86 -12.23 -22.01
C PRO A 211 -5.63 -12.15 -20.49
N HIS A 212 -4.38 -12.30 -20.04
CA HIS A 212 -3.94 -12.31 -18.66
C HIS A 212 -2.84 -11.25 -18.51
N PHE A 213 -3.07 -10.26 -17.64
CA PHE A 213 -2.01 -9.33 -17.26
C PHE A 213 -1.04 -10.05 -16.34
N SER A 214 0.06 -10.55 -16.91
CA SER A 214 1.13 -11.20 -16.19
C SER A 214 2.33 -10.26 -16.08
N LEU A 215 2.79 -9.99 -14.86
CA LEU A 215 4.04 -9.26 -14.59
C LEU A 215 5.26 -10.15 -14.88
N GLN A 216 5.33 -10.72 -16.09
CA GLN A 216 6.31 -11.73 -16.51
C GLN A 216 7.72 -11.18 -16.73
N GLY A 217 7.84 -9.89 -17.11
CA GLY A 217 9.13 -9.24 -17.37
C GLY A 217 9.79 -8.59 -16.14
N MET A 218 9.13 -8.62 -14.98
CA MET A 218 9.44 -7.72 -13.86
C MET A 218 10.20 -8.38 -12.71
N LEU A 219 10.38 -9.71 -12.78
CA LEU A 219 11.07 -10.58 -11.83
C LEU A 219 11.99 -11.56 -12.57
N ARG A 220 12.98 -11.04 -13.30
CA ARG A 220 14.20 -11.82 -13.50
C ARG A 220 15.06 -11.59 -12.25
N CYS A 221 14.95 -12.51 -11.31
CA CYS A 221 15.95 -12.69 -10.25
C CYS A 221 17.28 -13.11 -10.88
#